data_AF-Q5BRQ1-F1
#
_entry.id   AF-Q5BRQ1-F1
#
_cell.length_a   1.000
_cell.length_b   1.000
_cell.length_c   1.000
_cell.angle_alpha   90.00
_cell.angle_beta   90.00
_cell.angle_gamma   90.00
#
_symmetry.space_group_name_H-M   'P 1'
#
loop_
_entity.id
_entity.type
_entity.pdbx_description
1 polymer ?
#
loop_
_entity_poly.entity_id
_entity_poly.type
_entity_poly.pdbx_seq_one_letter_code
_entity_poly.pdbx_strand_id
1 'polypeptide(L)'
;LAPPVAAVYLCAILNKRSTEKGAFIGLMYGLVIGLLRLILTVIYHEPVCGEEDKRPWIIKNVHYMYFALFSFLTCGIIVCLISLTQQRPTNEQ
;
A
#
# COMPACT_ATOMS: atom_id res chain seq x y z
N LEU A 1 -0.32 1.88 7.57
CA LEU A 1 1.04 1.70 7.02
C LEU A 1 1.55 0.25 7.07
N ALA A 2 1.15 -0.57 8.05
CA ALA A 2 1.63 -1.94 8.18
C ALA A 2 1.45 -2.87 6.95
N PRO A 3 0.31 -2.84 6.20
CA PRO A 3 0.11 -3.75 5.06
C PRO A 3 1.10 -3.59 3.90
N PRO A 4 1.37 -2.38 3.35
CA PRO A 4 2.35 -2.25 2.27
C PRO A 4 3.79 -2.55 2.71
N VAL A 5 4.16 -2.26 3.96
CA VAL A 5 5.50 -2.62 4.49
C VAL A 5 5.65 -4.15 4.54
N ALA A 6 4.62 -4.87 4.97
CA ALA A 6 4.61 -6.33 4.94
C ALA A 6 4.71 -6.89 3.50
N ALA A 7 4.09 -6.23 2.52
CA ALA A 7 4.19 -6.62 1.11
C ALA A 7 5.62 -6.49 0.58
N VAL A 8 6.29 -5.37 0.86
CA VAL A 8 7.71 -5.16 0.48
C VAL A 8 8.60 -6.21 1.14
N TYR A 9 8.40 -6.49 2.43
CA TYR A 9 9.18 -7.47 3.18
C TYR A 9 9.01 -8.90 2.63
N LEU A 10 7.77 -9.30 2.33
CA LEU A 10 7.48 -10.59 1.71
C LEU A 10 8.06 -10.69 0.29
N CYS A 11 7.95 -9.63 -0.52
CA CYS A 11 8.58 -9.58 -1.83
C CYS A 11 10.12 -9.68 -1.74
N ALA A 12 10.74 -9.08 -0.73
CA ALA A 12 12.18 -9.17 -0.51
C ALA A 12 12.63 -10.60 -0.16
N ILE A 13 11.83 -11.33 0.64
CA ILE A 13 12.13 -12.72 1.01
C ILE A 13 11.87 -13.69 -0.15
N LEU A 14 10.73 -13.56 -0.82
CA LEU A 14 10.30 -14.51 -1.85
C LEU A 14 11.01 -14.32 -3.19
N ASN A 15 11.53 -13.12 -3.45
CA ASN A 15 12.06 -12.75 -4.76
C ASN A 15 13.56 -12.46 -4.67
N LYS A 16 14.41 -13.41 -5.10
CA LYS A 16 15.88 -13.21 -5.22
C LYS A 16 16.28 -12.06 -6.16
N ARG A 17 15.32 -11.51 -6.89
CA ARG A 17 15.46 -10.43 -7.87
C ARG A 17 15.00 -9.08 -7.31
N SER A 18 14.69 -8.99 -6.03
CA SER A 18 14.25 -7.74 -5.41
C SER A 18 15.33 -6.68 -5.57
N THR A 19 14.96 -5.55 -6.15
CA THR A 19 15.89 -4.44 -6.41
C THR A 19 15.68 -3.33 -5.39
N GLU A 20 16.74 -2.60 -5.05
CA GLU A 20 16.67 -1.46 -4.14
C GLU A 20 15.68 -0.40 -4.65
N LYS A 21 15.68 -0.15 -5.96
CA LYS A 21 14.74 0.78 -6.61
C LYS A 21 13.29 0.32 -6.48
N GLY A 22 13.02 -0.97 -6.71
CA GLY A 22 11.68 -1.54 -6.55
C GLY A 22 11.18 -1.43 -5.11
N ALA A 23 12.04 -1.74 -4.14
CA ALA A 23 11.72 -1.61 -2.72
C ALA A 23 11.46 -0.14 -2.33
N PHE A 24 12.31 0.80 -2.75
CA PHE A 24 12.15 2.23 -2.44
C PHE A 24 10.86 2.81 -3.02
N ILE A 25 10.56 2.51 -4.29
CA ILE A 25 9.33 2.99 -4.95
C ILE A 25 8.09 2.35 -4.31
N GLY A 26 8.15 1.06 -3.98
CA GLY A 26 7.07 0.36 -3.26
C GLY A 26 6.78 0.96 -1.88
N LEU A 27 7.82 1.29 -1.12
CA LEU A 27 7.70 1.95 0.18
C LEU A 27 7.15 3.37 0.07
N MET A 28 7.63 4.15 -0.91
CA MET A 28 7.11 5.50 -1.17
C MET A 28 5.62 5.47 -1.54
N TYR A 29 5.22 4.56 -2.42
CA TYR A 29 3.81 4.35 -2.75
C TYR A 29 2.98 3.98 -1.50
N GLY A 30 3.48 3.03 -0.70
CA GLY A 30 2.84 2.62 0.55
C GLY A 30 2.68 3.77 1.56
N LEU A 31 3.65 4.67 1.61
CA LEU A 31 3.60 5.87 2.44
C LEU A 31 2.53 6.85 1.97
N VAL A 32 2.50 7.17 0.68
CA VAL A 32 1.52 8.10 0.10
C VAL A 32 0.09 7.58 0.29
N ILE A 33 -0.15 6.30 -0.02
CA ILE A 33 -1.46 5.67 0.18
C ILE A 33 -1.85 5.61 1.67
N GLY A 34 -0.88 5.35 2.55
CA GLY A 34 -1.11 5.37 4.00
C GLY A 34 -1.47 6.76 4.53
N LEU A 35 -0.78 7.81 4.07
CA LEU A 35 -1.07 9.20 4.41
C LEU A 35 -2.43 9.64 3.89
N LEU A 36 -2.76 9.29 2.64
CA LEU A 36 -4.07 9.55 2.07
C LEU A 36 -5.17 8.95 2.94
N ARG A 37 -5.02 7.71 3.41
CA ARG A 37 -6.00 7.09 4.33
C ARG A 37 -6.11 7.84 5.66
N LEU A 38 -4.99 8.27 6.25
CA LEU A 38 -5.00 9.07 7.48
C LEU A 38 -5.79 10.37 7.28
N ILE A 39 -5.53 11.09 6.19
CA ILE A 39 -6.23 12.34 5.87
C ILE A 39 -7.73 12.08 5.68
N LEU A 40 -8.11 11.03 4.94
CA LEU A 40 -9.51 10.66 4.78
C LEU A 40 -10.18 10.35 6.12
N THR A 41 -9.51 9.63 7.03
CA THR A 41 -10.04 9.34 8.37
C THR A 41 -10.22 10.62 9.20
N VAL A 42 -9.35 11.62 9.06
CA VAL A 42 -9.51 12.92 9.75
C VAL A 42 -10.68 13.72 9.18
N ILE A 43 -10.83 13.77 7.86
CA ILE A 43 -11.89 14.55 7.19
C ILE A 43 -13.28 13.90 7.40
N TYR A 44 -13.36 12.59 7.26
CA TYR A 44 -14.61 11.84 7.29
C TYR A 44 -14.80 11.13 8.63
N HIS A 45 -14.99 11.93 9.68
CA HIS A 45 -15.28 11.41 11.01
C HIS A 45 -16.55 10.55 11.01
N GLU A 46 -16.59 9.57 11.91
CA GLU A 46 -17.76 8.73 12.14
C GLU A 46 -18.91 9.60 12.66
N PRO A 47 -20.10 9.59 12.02
CA PRO A 47 -21.21 10.36 12.54
C PRO A 47 -21.63 9.80 13.91
N VAL A 48 -22.04 10.70 14.79
CA VAL A 48 -22.56 10.35 16.11
C VAL A 48 -23.85 9.55 15.95
N CYS A 49 -24.08 8.60 16.85
CA CYS A 49 -25.23 7.70 16.79
C CYS A 49 -26.55 8.49 16.72
N GLY A 50 -27.29 8.36 15.61
CA GLY A 50 -28.59 9.04 15.40
C GLY A 50 -28.62 10.09 14.28
N GLU A 51 -27.49 10.44 13.65
CA GLU A 51 -27.43 11.39 12.52
C GLU A 51 -27.49 10.69 11.14
N GLU A 52 -28.03 11.38 10.13
CA GLU A 52 -28.01 10.91 8.72
C GLU A 52 -26.58 10.86 8.18
N ASP A 53 -26.13 9.66 7.82
CA ASP A 53 -24.78 9.40 7.31
C ASP A 53 -24.62 9.93 5.87
N LYS A 54 -24.24 11.21 5.72
CA LYS A 54 -24.00 11.88 4.42
C LYS A 54 -22.69 11.46 3.74
N ARG A 55 -22.03 10.40 4.23
CA ARG A 55 -20.72 9.99 3.72
C ARG A 55 -20.84 9.39 2.31
N PRO A 56 -19.96 9.77 1.37
CA PRO A 56 -19.90 9.16 0.04
C PRO A 56 -19.82 7.63 0.13
N TRP A 57 -20.54 6.92 -0.75
CA TRP A 57 -20.64 5.45 -0.75
C TRP A 57 -19.28 4.72 -0.73
N ILE A 58 -18.24 5.34 -1.32
CA ILE A 58 -16.86 4.82 -1.29
C ILE A 58 -16.30 4.73 0.13
N ILE A 59 -16.61 5.69 1.00
CA ILE A 59 -16.04 5.78 2.34
C ILE A 59 -16.81 4.89 3.33
N LYS A 60 -18.13 4.78 3.12
CA LYS A 60 -19.01 3.91 3.93
C LYS A 60 -18.67 2.42 3.78
N ASN A 61 -18.30 1.97 2.59
CA ASN A 61 -18.09 0.54 2.30
C ASN A 61 -16.62 0.09 2.31
N VAL A 62 -15.66 1.02 2.23
CA VAL A 62 -14.23 0.65 2.30
C VAL A 62 -13.82 0.47 3.76
N HIS A 63 -14.17 -0.72 4.25
CA HIS A 63 -13.71 -1.23 5.53
C HIS A 63 -12.18 -1.31 5.55
N TYR A 64 -11.58 -1.18 6.74
CA TYR A 64 -10.13 -1.12 6.89
C TYR A 64 -9.42 -2.37 6.32
N MET A 65 -10.06 -3.54 6.35
CA MET A 65 -9.54 -4.78 5.75
C MET A 65 -9.42 -4.71 4.23
N TYR A 66 -10.42 -4.18 3.51
CA TYR A 66 -10.36 -4.07 2.05
C TYR A 66 -9.24 -3.12 1.62
N PHE A 67 -9.10 -2.01 2.33
CA PHE A 67 -8.00 -1.07 2.11
C PHE A 67 -6.63 -1.73 2.37
N ALA A 68 -6.53 -2.54 3.43
CA ALA A 68 -5.30 -3.26 3.75
C ALA A 68 -4.92 -4.27 2.66
N LEU A 69 -5.87 -5.07 2.18
CA LEU A 69 -5.66 -6.04 1.11
C LEU A 69 -5.27 -5.36 -0.21
N PHE A 70 -6.00 -4.30 -0.60
CA PHE A 70 -5.70 -3.53 -1.80
C PHE A 70 -4.30 -2.92 -1.74
N SER A 71 -3.93 -2.32 -0.61
CA SER A 71 -2.60 -1.71 -0.42
C SER A 71 -1.49 -2.77 -0.47
N PHE A 72 -1.74 -3.96 0.11
CA PHE A 72 -0.79 -5.07 0.08
C PHE A 72 -0.56 -5.57 -1.35
N LEU A 73 -1.63 -5.88 -2.09
CA LEU A 73 -1.55 -6.40 -3.45
C LEU A 73 -0.93 -5.40 -4.42
N THR A 74 -1.38 -4.14 -4.40
CA THR A 74 -0.88 -3.10 -5.32
C THR A 74 0.60 -2.78 -5.06
N CYS A 75 1.01 -2.69 -3.79
CA CYS A 75 2.42 -2.49 -3.43
C CYS A 75 3.28 -3.68 -3.90
N GLY A 76 2.85 -4.92 -3.65
CA GLY A 76 3.56 -6.12 -4.12
C GLY A 76 3.68 -6.18 -5.64
N ILE A 77 2.62 -5.83 -6.38
CA ILE A 77 2.64 -5.77 -7.84
C ILE A 77 3.64 -4.72 -8.33
N ILE A 78 3.62 -3.51 -7.77
CA ILE A 78 4.57 -2.44 -8.15
C ILE A 78 6.02 -2.88 -7.93
N VAL A 79 6.34 -3.43 -6.75
CA VAL A 79 7.68 -3.91 -6.43
C VAL A 79 8.10 -5.02 -7.40
N CYS A 80 7.19 -5.95 -7.71
CA CYS A 80 7.46 -7.06 -8.62
C CYS A 80 7.70 -6.55 -10.05
N LEU A 81 6.85 -5.67 -10.57
CA LEU A 81 6.98 -5.11 -11.93
C LEU A 81 8.29 -4.32 -12.08
N ILE A 82 8.63 -3.47 -11.11
CA ILE A 82 9.88 -2.70 -11.15
C ILE A 82 11.08 -3.63 -11.05
N SER A 83 11.03 -4.65 -10.18
CA SER A 83 12.13 -5.61 -10.04
C SER A 83 12.31 -6.49 -11.27
N LEU A 84 11.23 -6.78 -12.02
CA LEU A 84 11.30 -7.55 -13.27
C LEU A 84 11.79 -6.70 -14.45
N THR A 85 11.43 -5.42 -14.49
CA THR A 85 11.85 -4.49 -15.55
C THR A 85 13.27 -3.95 -15.35
N GLN A 86 13.80 -4.01 -14.13
CA GLN A 86 15.20 -3.67 -13.87
C GLN A 86 16.16 -4.77 -14.35
N GLN A 87 17.31 -4.33 -14.87
CA GLN A 87 18.45 -5.17 -15.23
C GLN A 87 18.84 -6.03 -14.02
N ARG A 88 19.28 -7.28 -14.26
CA ARG A 88 19.80 -8.12 -13.17
C ARG A 88 20.88 -7.34 -12.42
N PRO A 89 20.89 -7.30 -11.07
CA PRO A 89 22.11 -6.92 -10.39
C PRO A 89 23.20 -7.89 -10.87
N THR A 90 24.18 -7.35 -11.59
CA THR A 90 25.44 -8.05 -11.82
C THR A 90 26.00 -8.39 -10.45
N ASN A 91 26.55 -9.59 -10.25
CA ASN A 91 26.94 -10.13 -8.94
C ASN A 91 28.12 -9.40 -8.27
N GLU A 92 28.00 -8.09 -8.10
CA GLU A 92 28.97 -7.23 -7.44
C GLU A 92 28.23 -6.12 -6.71
N GLN A 93 27.54 -6.51 -5.63
CA GLN A 93 27.18 -5.70 -4.44
C GLN A 93 26.39 -6.55 -3.46
#